data_AF-A0A6M1NMD9-F1
#
_entry.id   AF-A0A6M1NMD9-F1
#
_cell.length_a   1.000
_cell.length_b   1.000
_cell.length_c   1.000
_cell.angle_alpha   90.00
_cell.angle_beta   90.00
_cell.angle_gamma   90.00
#
_symmetry.space_group_name_H-M   'P 1'
#
loop_
_entity.id
_entity.type
_entity.pdbx_description
1 polymer ?
#
loop_
_entity_poly.entity_id
_entity_poly.type
_entity_poly.pdbx_seq_one_letter_code
_entity_poly.pdbx_strand_id
1 'polypeptide(L)'
;MKHFRAISIGAMVWAFIFLTFAVLEFVPAIKDSLNLQMLVVGILIVPYAIFGASIFYRNGNEENGMKVGVIMALTALILDALVTVPLIEIPRGGSYQSFYSFPLLWLLAFINIGTIYVYWRLKNND
;
A
#
# COMPACT_ATOMS: atom_id res chain seq x y z
N MET A 1 -3.90 -5.17 20.99
CA MET A 1 -4.31 -6.20 20.01
C MET A 1 -3.44 -6.08 18.77
N LYS A 2 -2.49 -7.00 18.54
CA LYS A 2 -1.44 -6.87 17.49
C LYS A 2 -2.03 -6.72 16.08
N HIS A 3 -3.13 -7.42 15.78
CA HIS A 3 -3.84 -7.33 14.49
C HIS A 3 -4.49 -5.95 14.26
N PHE A 4 -5.13 -5.37 15.28
CA PHE A 4 -5.74 -4.04 15.16
C PHE A 4 -4.70 -2.97 14.81
N ARG A 5 -3.48 -3.07 15.39
CA ARG A 5 -2.36 -2.18 15.06
C ARG A 5 -1.87 -2.37 13.63
N ALA A 6 -1.82 -3.61 13.13
CA ALA A 6 -1.45 -3.88 11.73
C ALA A 6 -2.49 -3.29 10.76
N ILE A 7 -3.79 -3.42 11.07
CA ILE A 7 -4.88 -2.82 10.29
C ILE A 7 -4.78 -1.30 10.29
N SER A 8 -4.63 -0.65 11.45
CA SER A 8 -4.55 0.81 11.51
C SER A 8 -3.34 1.37 10.75
N ILE A 9 -2.21 0.67 10.81
CA ILE A 9 -1.00 1.07 10.06
C ILE A 9 -1.15 0.77 8.56
N GLY A 10 -1.79 -0.35 8.20
CA GLY A 10 -2.12 -0.66 6.81
C GLY A 10 -3.02 0.40 6.19
N ALA A 11 -4.04 0.85 6.91
CA ALA A 11 -4.92 1.94 6.49
C ALA A 11 -4.17 3.27 6.33
N MET A 12 -3.22 3.57 7.22
CA MET A 12 -2.37 4.75 7.11
C MET A 12 -1.46 4.71 5.88
N VAL A 13 -0.81 3.56 5.61
CA VAL A 13 0.04 3.38 4.42
C VAL A 13 -0.81 3.49 3.14
N TRP A 14 -1.99 2.86 3.13
CA TRP A 14 -2.95 3.01 2.04
C TRP A 14 -3.33 4.48 1.81
N ALA A 15 -3.60 5.24 2.88
CA ALA A 15 -3.94 6.66 2.77
C ALA A 15 -2.81 7.48 2.14
N PHE A 16 -1.54 7.21 2.46
CA PHE A 16 -0.41 7.88 1.80
C PHE A 16 -0.32 7.56 0.31
N ILE A 17 -0.56 6.31 -0.07
CA ILE A 17 -0.59 5.91 -1.48
C ILE A 17 -1.76 6.59 -2.20
N PHE A 18 -2.95 6.55 -1.62
CA PHE A 18 -4.15 7.18 -2.17
C PHE A 18 -3.97 8.70 -2.34
N LEU A 19 -3.41 9.39 -1.34
CA LEU A 19 -3.07 10.80 -1.43
C LEU A 19 -2.02 11.07 -2.50
N THR A 20 -1.04 10.19 -2.66
CA THR A 20 -0.05 10.30 -3.73
C THR A 20 -0.71 10.26 -5.10
N PHE A 21 -1.61 9.30 -5.34
CA PHE A 21 -2.40 9.27 -6.59
C PHE A 21 -3.18 10.56 -6.79
N ALA A 22 -3.90 11.02 -5.77
CA ALA A 22 -4.66 12.26 -5.85
C ALA A 22 -3.78 13.47 -6.21
N VAL A 23 -2.56 13.57 -5.66
CA VAL A 23 -1.61 14.64 -5.99
C VAL A 23 -1.10 14.51 -7.42
N LEU A 24 -0.80 13.29 -7.88
CA LEU A 24 -0.26 13.07 -9.23
C LEU A 24 -1.24 13.45 -10.35
N GLU A 25 -2.54 13.45 -10.08
CA GLU A 25 -3.57 13.92 -11.01
C GLU A 25 -3.48 15.42 -11.30
N PHE A 26 -2.85 16.20 -10.42
CA PHE A 26 -2.62 17.63 -10.63
C PHE A 26 -1.27 17.94 -11.28
N VAL A 27 -0.40 16.94 -11.49
CA VAL A 27 0.94 17.14 -12.07
C VAL A 27 0.86 17.01 -13.60
N PRO A 28 1.05 18.10 -14.38
CA PRO A 28 0.85 18.08 -15.83
C PRO A 28 1.73 17.06 -16.57
N ALA A 29 2.92 16.76 -16.06
CA ALA A 29 3.84 15.81 -16.68
C ALA A 29 3.46 14.33 -16.46
N ILE A 30 2.60 14.03 -15.48
CA ILE A 30 2.33 12.66 -15.01
C ILE A 30 0.84 12.29 -15.11
N LYS A 31 -0.06 13.27 -15.01
CA LYS A 31 -1.52 13.05 -14.93
C LYS A 31 -2.09 12.20 -16.07
N ASP A 32 -1.53 12.30 -17.27
CA ASP A 32 -2.06 11.63 -18.48
C ASP A 32 -1.50 10.21 -18.66
N SER A 33 -0.53 9.79 -17.83
CA SER A 33 0.13 8.48 -17.94
C SER A 33 -0.04 7.67 -16.66
N LEU A 34 -0.99 6.73 -16.70
CA LEU A 34 -1.20 5.76 -15.62
C LEU A 34 0.10 5.01 -15.29
N ASN A 35 0.89 4.62 -16.29
CA ASN A 35 2.15 3.92 -16.08
C ASN A 35 3.17 4.74 -15.30
N LEU A 36 3.27 6.06 -15.57
CA LEU A 36 4.14 6.94 -14.80
C LEU A 36 3.64 7.13 -13.38
N GLN A 37 2.32 7.25 -13.17
CA GLN A 37 1.74 7.30 -11.84
C GLN A 37 2.05 6.05 -11.03
N MET A 38 1.84 4.87 -11.63
CA MET A 38 2.13 3.58 -11.01
C MET A 38 3.62 3.41 -10.71
N LEU A 39 4.51 3.91 -11.57
CA LEU A 39 5.95 3.89 -11.33
C LEU A 39 6.33 4.75 -10.11
N VAL A 40 5.82 5.99 -10.05
CA VAL A 40 6.08 6.89 -8.92
C VAL A 40 5.55 6.30 -7.62
N VAL A 41 4.32 5.79 -7.63
CA VAL A 41 3.73 5.11 -6.46
C VAL A 41 4.51 3.85 -6.09
N GLY A 42 4.98 3.07 -7.07
CA GLY A 42 5.81 1.89 -6.84
C GLY A 42 7.17 2.19 -6.23
N ILE A 43 7.73 3.38 -6.46
CA ILE A 43 8.93 3.84 -5.76
C ILE A 43 8.58 4.29 -4.34
N LEU A 44 7.48 5.02 -4.17
CA LEU A 44 7.08 5.61 -2.88
C LEU A 44 6.49 4.60 -1.89
N ILE A 45 5.95 3.47 -2.37
CA ILE A 45 5.41 2.42 -1.50
C ILE A 45 6.48 1.83 -0.58
N VAL A 46 7.74 1.78 -1.03
CA VAL A 46 8.86 1.24 -0.24
C VAL A 46 9.12 2.08 1.02
N PRO A 47 9.41 3.40 0.94
CA PRO A 47 9.59 4.22 2.14
C PRO A 47 8.31 4.30 2.99
N TYR A 48 7.11 4.29 2.39
CA TYR A 48 5.86 4.25 3.17
C TYR A 48 5.69 2.94 3.95
N ALA A 49 6.00 1.80 3.33
CA ALA A 49 5.96 0.50 3.97
C ALA A 49 7.01 0.38 5.08
N ILE A 50 8.24 0.88 4.85
CA ILE A 50 9.29 0.96 5.89
C ILE A 50 8.82 1.81 7.07
N PHE A 51 8.24 2.98 6.80
CA PHE A 51 7.72 3.85 7.85
C PHE A 51 6.60 3.16 8.64
N GLY A 52 5.63 2.54 7.96
CA GLY A 52 4.58 1.76 8.60
C GLY A 52 5.12 0.61 9.45
N ALA A 53 6.06 -0.17 8.91
CA ALA A 53 6.73 -1.25 9.62
C ALA A 53 7.48 -0.73 10.86
N SER A 54 8.21 0.38 10.73
CA SER A 54 8.92 0.99 11.85
C SER A 54 7.99 1.36 13.00
N ILE A 55 6.82 1.94 12.70
CA ILE A 55 5.80 2.27 13.70
C ILE A 55 5.23 0.99 14.31
N PHE A 56 4.97 -0.05 13.52
CA PHE A 56 4.44 -1.32 14.03
C PHE A 56 5.41 -1.98 15.01
N TYR A 57 6.68 -2.02 14.65
CA TYR A 57 7.75 -2.70 15.38
C TYR A 57 8.38 -1.87 16.51
N ARG A 58 8.06 -0.57 16.63
CA ARG A 58 8.70 0.35 17.61
C ARG A 58 8.60 -0.09 19.08
N ASN A 59 7.57 -0.85 19.45
CA ASN A 59 7.31 -1.22 20.86
C ASN A 59 7.75 -2.68 21.18
N GLY A 60 8.77 -3.21 20.49
CA GLY A 60 9.27 -4.56 20.72
C GLY A 60 8.30 -5.67 20.28
N ASN A 61 7.43 -5.40 19.31
CA ASN A 61 6.54 -6.44 18.80
C ASN A 61 7.34 -7.42 17.92
N GLU A 62 7.27 -8.72 18.18
CA GLU A 62 8.04 -9.72 17.42
C GLU A 62 7.21 -10.45 16.36
N GLU A 63 5.96 -10.00 16.14
CA GLU A 63 5.07 -10.64 15.17
C GLU A 63 5.72 -10.78 13.80
N ASN A 64 5.53 -11.94 13.17
CA ASN A 64 6.18 -12.29 11.92
C ASN A 64 5.87 -11.26 10.81
N GLY A 65 6.91 -10.69 10.19
CA GLY A 65 6.79 -9.65 9.16
C GLY A 65 5.96 -10.04 7.96
N MET A 66 5.93 -11.32 7.58
CA MET A 66 5.09 -11.80 6.49
C MET A 66 3.60 -11.72 6.87
N LYS A 67 3.23 -12.09 8.10
CA LYS A 67 1.85 -11.95 8.58
C LYS A 67 1.43 -10.49 8.64
N VAL A 68 2.30 -9.62 9.16
CA VAL A 68 2.04 -8.18 9.26
C VAL A 68 1.86 -7.57 7.87
N GLY A 69 2.77 -7.89 6.95
CA GLY A 69 2.69 -7.43 5.56
C GLY A 69 1.41 -7.85 4.86
N VAL A 70 1.00 -9.11 5.03
CA VAL A 70 -0.26 -9.62 4.47
C VAL A 70 -1.47 -8.88 5.06
N ILE A 71 -1.53 -8.68 6.38
CA ILE A 71 -2.64 -7.94 7.01
C ILE A 71 -2.70 -6.50 6.48
N MET A 72 -1.55 -5.82 6.37
CA MET A 72 -1.49 -4.46 5.85
C MET A 72 -1.92 -4.39 4.38
N ALA A 73 -1.46 -5.33 3.55
CA ALA A 73 -1.86 -5.42 2.14
C ALA A 73 -3.36 -5.71 1.97
N LEU A 74 -3.91 -6.67 2.73
CA LEU A 74 -5.35 -6.97 2.72
C LEU A 74 -6.17 -5.77 3.18
N THR A 75 -5.70 -5.04 4.19
CA THR A 75 -6.36 -3.81 4.65
C THR A 75 -6.42 -2.77 3.52
N ALA A 76 -5.30 -2.55 2.82
CA ALA A 76 -5.25 -1.66 1.67
C ALA A 76 -6.20 -2.09 0.55
N LEU A 77 -6.21 -3.39 0.19
CA LEU A 77 -7.10 -3.92 -0.85
C LEU A 77 -8.59 -3.78 -0.49
N ILE A 78 -8.94 -3.96 0.79
CA ILE A 78 -10.32 -3.74 1.27
C ILE A 78 -10.67 -2.25 1.18
N LEU A 79 -9.76 -1.36 1.58
CA LEU A 79 -9.99 0.08 1.45
C LEU A 79 -10.10 0.52 -0.02
N ASP A 80 -9.37 -0.12 -0.93
CA ASP A 80 -9.56 0.10 -2.36
C ASP A 80 -10.97 -0.30 -2.82
N ALA A 81 -11.50 -1.44 -2.37
CA ALA A 81 -12.87 -1.85 -2.70
C ALA A 81 -13.93 -0.85 -2.21
N LEU A 82 -13.68 -0.25 -1.04
CA LEU A 82 -14.62 0.62 -0.34
C LEU A 82 -14.51 2.08 -0.78
N VAL A 83 -13.33 2.53 -1.17
CA VAL A 83 -13.03 3.95 -1.43
C VAL A 83 -12.51 4.16 -2.83
N THR A 84 -11.37 3.56 -3.19
CA THR A 84 -10.70 3.82 -4.48
C THR A 84 -11.57 3.42 -5.67
N VAL A 85 -12.18 2.23 -5.64
CA VAL A 85 -13.00 1.75 -6.75
C VAL A 85 -14.28 2.57 -6.90
N PRO A 86 -15.11 2.78 -5.86
CA PRO A 86 -16.34 3.56 -6.00
C PRO A 86 -16.12 5.03 -6.34
N LEU A 87 -15.09 5.66 -5.76
CA LEU A 87 -14.91 7.11 -5.86
C LEU A 87 -14.03 7.53 -7.04
N ILE A 88 -13.15 6.65 -7.53
CA ILE A 88 -12.16 6.99 -8.57
C ILE A 88 -12.32 6.12 -9.81
N GLU A 89 -12.28 4.78 -9.66
CA GLU A 89 -12.28 3.85 -10.80
C GLU A 89 -13.62 3.86 -11.54
N ILE A 90 -14.75 3.73 -10.84
CA ILE A 90 -16.08 3.69 -11.46
C ILE A 90 -16.41 5.01 -12.20
N PRO A 91 -16.17 6.21 -11.62
CA PRO A 91 -16.35 7.47 -12.34
C PRO A 91 -15.47 7.63 -13.59
N ARG A 92 -14.34 6.91 -13.67
CA ARG A 92 -13.48 6.84 -14.86
C ARG A 92 -13.95 5.83 -15.91
N GLY A 93 -15.07 5.17 -15.68
CA GLY A 93 -15.60 4.12 -16.55
C GLY A 93 -15.01 2.74 -16.29
N GLY A 94 -14.26 2.56 -15.20
CA GLY A 94 -13.74 1.27 -14.75
C GLY A 94 -14.75 0.48 -13.91
N SER A 95 -14.30 -0.63 -13.35
CA SER A 95 -15.09 -1.55 -12.53
C SER A 95 -14.21 -2.23 -11.47
N TYR A 96 -14.84 -2.89 -10.50
CA TYR A 96 -14.13 -3.78 -9.56
C TYR A 96 -13.28 -4.82 -10.30
N GLN A 97 -13.81 -5.40 -11.38
CA GLN A 97 -13.10 -6.41 -12.14
C GLN A 97 -11.87 -5.84 -12.84
N SER A 98 -11.96 -4.65 -13.47
CA SER A 98 -10.81 -4.03 -14.13
C SER A 98 -9.72 -3.68 -13.14
N PHE A 99 -10.09 -3.13 -11.97
CA PHE A 99 -9.15 -2.76 -10.92
C PHE A 99 -8.40 -3.97 -10.35
N TYR A 100 -9.11 -5.01 -9.92
CA TYR A 100 -8.47 -6.20 -9.33
C TYR A 100 -7.81 -7.12 -10.36
N SER A 101 -8.12 -6.99 -11.65
CA SER A 101 -7.39 -7.69 -12.70
C SER A 101 -6.11 -6.96 -13.12
N PHE A 102 -5.86 -5.76 -12.59
CA PHE A 102 -4.71 -4.95 -12.97
C PHE A 102 -3.41 -5.53 -12.36
N PRO A 103 -2.45 -6.00 -13.18
CA PRO A 103 -1.26 -6.71 -12.65
C PRO A 103 -0.38 -5.84 -11.75
N LEU A 104 -0.31 -4.53 -12.04
CA LEU A 104 0.52 -3.61 -11.26
C LEU A 104 0.00 -3.39 -9.84
N LEU A 105 -1.31 -3.52 -9.59
CA LEU A 105 -1.88 -3.51 -8.24
C LEU A 105 -1.27 -4.62 -7.38
N TRP A 106 -1.23 -5.83 -7.93
CA TRP A 106 -0.66 -6.99 -7.24
C TRP A 106 0.85 -6.84 -7.05
N LEU A 107 1.56 -6.27 -8.03
CA LEU A 107 2.98 -5.95 -7.88
C LEU A 107 3.22 -5.01 -6.70
N LEU A 108 2.43 -3.95 -6.55
CA LEU A 108 2.51 -3.05 -5.39
C LEU A 108 2.24 -3.79 -4.08
N ALA A 109 1.22 -4.65 -4.03
CA ALA A 109 0.93 -5.45 -2.85
C ALA A 109 2.11 -6.37 -2.47
N PHE A 110 2.73 -7.02 -3.45
CA PHE A 110 3.91 -7.87 -3.24
C PHE A 110 5.12 -7.06 -2.78
N ILE A 111 5.38 -5.89 -3.36
CA ILE A 111 6.45 -4.99 -2.92
C ILE A 111 6.22 -4.60 -1.46
N ASN A 112 5.01 -4.18 -1.09
CA ASN A 112 4.67 -3.82 0.29
C ASN A 112 4.93 -4.98 1.27
N ILE A 113 4.43 -6.18 0.96
CA ILE A 113 4.65 -7.38 1.80
C ILE A 113 6.15 -7.68 1.91
N GLY A 114 6.87 -7.67 0.78
CA GLY A 114 8.30 -7.92 0.72
C GLY A 114 9.12 -6.91 1.52
N THR A 115 8.79 -5.63 1.42
CA THR A 115 9.45 -4.55 2.17
C THR A 115 9.24 -4.72 3.67
N ILE A 116 8.02 -5.04 4.12
CA ILE A 116 7.73 -5.25 5.55
C ILE A 116 8.46 -6.49 6.07
N TYR A 117 8.49 -7.57 5.27
CA TYR A 117 9.22 -8.78 5.62
C TYR A 117 10.73 -8.54 5.74
N VAL A 118 11.33 -7.84 4.77
CA VAL A 118 12.76 -7.48 4.80
C VAL A 118 13.07 -6.60 6.01
N TYR A 119 12.22 -5.59 6.29
CA TYR A 119 12.38 -4.73 7.46
C TYR A 119 12.40 -5.54 8.77
N TRP A 120 11.43 -6.44 8.94
CA TRP A 120 11.36 -7.33 10.11
C TRP A 120 12.59 -8.23 10.23
N ARG A 121 13.04 -8.82 9.12
CA ARG A 121 14.21 -9.71 9.10
C ARG A 121 15.52 -8.99 9.41
N LEU A 122 15.67 -7.74 8.96
CA LEU A 122 16.83 -6.91 9.31
C LEU A 122 16.82 -6.58 10.80
N LYS A 123 15.66 -6.18 11.34
CA LYS A 123 15.52 -5.81 12.75
C LYS A 123 15.77 -6.96 13.73
N ASN A 124 15.43 -8.19 13.36
CA ASN A 124 15.62 -9.37 14.22
C ASN A 124 17.02 -10.01 14.11
N ASN A 125 17.85 -9.53 13.18
CA ASN A 125 19.22 -9.98 13.01
C ASN A 125 20.24 -9.08 13.74
N ASP A 126 19.77 -7.98 14.34
CA ASP A 126 20.52 -7.08 15.24
C ASP A 126 20.25 -7.48 16.71
#